data_AF-E8X5B1-F1
#
_entry.id   AF-E8X5B1-F1
#
_cell.length_a   1.000
_cell.length_b   1.000
_cell.length_c   1.000
_cell.angle_alpha   90.00
_cell.angle_beta   90.00
_cell.angle_gamma   90.00
#
_symmetry.space_group_name_H-M   'P 1'
#
loop_
_entity.id
_entity.type
_entity.pdbx_description
1 polymer ?
#
loop_
_entity_poly.entity_id
_entity_poly.type
_entity_poly.pdbx_seq_one_letter_code
_entity_poly.pdbx_strand_id
1 'polypeptide(L)'
;MPKNIVVCCDGTGNEFGDSNSNVVKLYTCMKVDKEQVAYYHPGVGTMGNPNKTGVGKKMSLIYGMAFGAGFMDNLADAYRFLMAQYNDGDGPMDADRIYLFGFSRGAYTVRALAGAISMFGLLCPGNEGHLPYLLQMYSTESKAAYGRDNRHGRRLQETAESMAFRETFSRQVPIHFVGVWDTVSSVGWIYDPVKLLFDGQNPVMRKGRHAVSVDERRCFFQDNLWGQPLTPAETPVLAQCYADAADRQQDIVQAWFAGVHSDVGGSYSQSESAPAMDALRWMLDEAVADGLIQNDEKRTVIFGETDAALPGLSDLNKPALPGVCLHESLNWKWKPLEWFPHTYFDDKGDPQLQWSPWPHRREIPNDALIHPSLWKRLTTDANYQPPNLNQHDTVPYEASGTPLLHPEVRAKVQAEGFRVYRPGQVAKSNAVAQMSRAAAVLFGLGLTLLMRRKG
;
A
#
# COMPACT_ATOMS: atom_id res chain seq x y z
N MET A 1 0.96 -27.89 -1.13
CA MET A 1 1.87 -26.85 -0.61
C MET A 1 1.25 -25.52 -0.97
N PRO A 2 1.13 -24.59 -0.01
CA PRO A 2 0.61 -23.25 -0.26
C PRO A 2 1.51 -22.51 -1.25
N LYS A 3 0.91 -21.69 -2.11
CA LYS A 3 1.61 -20.81 -3.05
C LYS A 3 1.34 -19.34 -2.73
N ASN A 4 2.21 -18.47 -3.24
CA ASN A 4 1.98 -17.04 -3.27
C ASN A 4 1.12 -16.69 -4.49
N ILE A 5 0.12 -15.83 -4.31
CA ILE A 5 -0.70 -15.26 -5.38
C ILE A 5 -0.49 -13.77 -5.35
N VAL A 6 0.16 -13.25 -6.40
CA VAL A 6 0.51 -11.83 -6.49
C VAL A 6 -0.38 -11.12 -7.50
N VAL A 7 -0.98 -10.01 -7.09
CA VAL A 7 -1.77 -9.13 -7.95
C VAL A 7 -1.10 -7.77 -8.01
N CYS A 8 -0.75 -7.32 -9.21
CA CYS A 8 -0.08 -6.06 -9.48
C CYS A 8 -0.97 -5.17 -10.36
N CYS A 9 -1.45 -4.04 -9.84
CA CYS A 9 -2.28 -3.10 -10.61
C CYS A 9 -1.54 -1.76 -10.81
N ASP A 10 -1.38 -1.33 -12.05
CA ASP A 10 -0.64 -0.11 -12.38
C ASP A 10 -1.51 1.17 -12.38
N GLY A 11 -0.85 2.34 -12.37
CA GLY A 11 -1.50 3.65 -12.44
C GLY A 11 -2.09 3.94 -13.82
N THR A 12 -3.18 4.73 -13.91
CA THR A 12 -3.82 5.08 -15.21
C THR A 12 -2.81 5.66 -16.19
N GLY A 13 -2.82 5.13 -17.40
CA GLY A 13 -1.91 5.50 -18.48
C GLY A 13 -0.55 4.79 -18.42
N ASN A 14 -0.30 3.95 -17.42
CA ASN A 14 0.88 3.10 -17.37
C ASN A 14 0.63 1.75 -18.06
N GLU A 15 1.58 1.40 -18.92
CA GLU A 15 1.75 0.08 -19.53
C GLU A 15 3.25 -0.25 -19.54
N PHE A 16 3.54 -1.52 -19.78
CA PHE A 16 4.88 -1.98 -20.07
C PHE A 16 5.45 -1.26 -21.31
N GLY A 17 6.63 -0.66 -21.17
CA GLY A 17 7.31 0.06 -22.25
C GLY A 17 8.58 0.77 -21.77
N ASP A 18 8.90 1.91 -22.38
CA ASP A 18 10.13 2.67 -22.10
C ASP A 18 10.10 3.45 -20.76
N SER A 19 8.93 3.55 -20.13
CA SER A 19 8.69 4.33 -18.92
C SER A 19 7.94 3.50 -17.88
N ASN A 20 8.59 2.44 -17.42
CA ASN A 20 8.01 1.47 -16.50
C ASN A 20 7.80 2.06 -15.09
N SER A 21 6.65 1.73 -14.49
CA SER A 21 6.36 1.97 -13.08
C SER A 21 7.15 1.03 -12.17
N ASN A 22 7.16 1.32 -10.88
CA ASN A 22 7.67 0.41 -9.86
C ASN A 22 6.83 -0.87 -9.75
N VAL A 23 5.57 -0.87 -10.20
CA VAL A 23 4.76 -2.08 -10.29
C VAL A 23 5.34 -3.04 -11.33
N VAL A 24 5.66 -2.54 -12.54
CA VAL A 24 6.29 -3.34 -13.60
C VAL A 24 7.68 -3.81 -13.18
N LYS A 25 8.48 -2.93 -12.56
CA LYS A 25 9.82 -3.29 -12.08
C LYS A 25 9.76 -4.34 -10.97
N LEU A 26 8.85 -4.22 -10.00
CA LEU A 26 8.62 -5.25 -8.99
C LEU A 26 8.18 -6.55 -9.65
N TYR A 27 7.20 -6.52 -10.55
CA TYR A 27 6.75 -7.71 -11.29
C TYR A 27 7.88 -8.42 -12.02
N THR A 28 8.80 -7.63 -12.57
CA THR A 28 10.00 -8.15 -13.24
C THR A 28 10.97 -8.82 -12.25
N CYS A 29 11.14 -8.26 -11.04
CA CYS A 29 11.99 -8.84 -10.00
C CYS A 29 11.42 -10.12 -9.37
N MET A 30 10.16 -10.48 -9.63
CA MET A 30 9.54 -11.67 -9.05
C MET A 30 9.85 -12.94 -9.82
N LYS A 31 9.94 -14.06 -9.10
CA LYS A 31 9.86 -15.39 -9.69
C LYS A 31 8.39 -15.72 -9.95
N VAL A 32 8.04 -16.14 -11.16
CA VAL A 32 6.67 -16.54 -11.52
C VAL A 32 6.68 -17.99 -11.94
N ASP A 33 6.07 -18.85 -11.14
CA ASP A 33 6.00 -20.30 -11.34
C ASP A 33 4.84 -20.92 -10.52
N LYS A 34 4.89 -22.23 -10.27
CA LYS A 34 3.88 -22.95 -9.48
C LYS A 34 3.84 -22.58 -7.99
N GLU A 35 4.93 -22.02 -7.44
CA GLU A 35 5.05 -21.61 -6.04
C GLU A 35 4.65 -20.13 -5.86
N GLN A 36 4.71 -19.35 -6.94
CA GLN A 36 4.27 -17.96 -6.96
C GLN A 36 3.64 -17.61 -8.30
N VAL A 37 2.30 -17.55 -8.34
CA VAL A 37 1.56 -17.10 -9.52
C VAL A 37 1.35 -15.58 -9.44
N ALA A 38 1.38 -14.90 -10.59
CA ALA A 38 1.32 -13.45 -10.62
C ALA A 38 0.42 -12.91 -11.74
N TYR A 39 -0.37 -11.90 -11.42
CA TYR A 39 -1.24 -11.16 -12.34
C TYR A 39 -0.78 -9.70 -12.43
N TYR A 40 -0.68 -9.17 -13.65
CA TYR A 40 -0.41 -7.76 -13.90
C TYR A 40 -1.59 -7.15 -14.65
N HIS A 41 -2.13 -6.05 -14.12
CA HIS A 41 -3.14 -5.24 -14.77
C HIS A 41 -2.53 -3.89 -15.19
N PRO A 42 -2.58 -3.52 -16.49
CA PRO A 42 -2.18 -2.19 -16.94
C PRO A 42 -3.12 -1.11 -16.39
N GLY A 43 -2.68 0.14 -16.33
CA GLY A 43 -3.52 1.23 -15.82
C GLY A 43 -4.86 1.38 -16.53
N VAL A 44 -5.88 1.91 -15.83
CA VAL A 44 -7.14 2.32 -16.47
C VAL A 44 -6.84 3.27 -17.66
N GLY A 45 -7.56 3.12 -18.77
CA GLY A 45 -7.45 4.00 -19.94
C GLY A 45 -6.28 3.74 -20.88
N THR A 46 -5.46 2.73 -20.61
CA THR A 46 -4.26 2.41 -21.41
C THR A 46 -4.60 1.77 -22.77
N MET A 47 -5.70 1.01 -22.86
CA MET A 47 -6.25 0.54 -24.13
C MET A 47 -7.10 1.62 -24.81
N GLY A 48 -6.45 2.56 -25.48
CA GLY A 48 -7.13 3.56 -26.31
C GLY A 48 -7.77 2.96 -27.57
N ASN A 49 -8.95 3.46 -27.95
CA ASN A 49 -9.69 3.09 -29.16
C ASN A 49 -8.76 2.99 -30.40
N PRO A 50 -8.71 1.85 -31.12
CA PRO A 50 -7.76 1.61 -32.22
C PRO A 50 -7.89 2.58 -33.41
N ASN A 51 -8.96 3.38 -33.47
CA ASN A 51 -9.22 4.31 -34.57
C ASN A 51 -8.66 5.75 -34.37
N LYS A 52 -7.79 6.02 -33.39
CA LYS A 52 -7.19 7.35 -33.20
C LYS A 52 -5.66 7.33 -33.32
N THR A 53 -5.12 7.91 -34.39
CA THR A 53 -3.68 8.10 -34.63
C THR A 53 -3.24 9.55 -34.33
N GLY A 54 -2.11 9.74 -33.64
CA GLY A 54 -1.43 11.03 -33.49
C GLY A 54 -1.48 11.70 -32.09
N VAL A 55 -1.06 12.97 -32.02
CA VAL A 55 -0.96 13.83 -30.82
C VAL A 55 -2.26 13.88 -29.99
N GLY A 56 -3.40 13.57 -30.61
CA GLY A 56 -4.70 13.41 -29.96
C GLY A 56 -4.77 12.25 -28.95
N LYS A 57 -3.97 11.18 -29.08
CA LYS A 57 -3.98 10.01 -28.17
C LYS A 57 -3.37 10.33 -26.80
N LYS A 58 -2.27 11.10 -26.76
CA LYS A 58 -1.61 11.56 -25.52
C LYS A 58 -2.41 12.63 -24.78
N MET A 59 -3.08 13.52 -25.51
CA MET A 59 -3.97 14.53 -24.90
C MET A 59 -5.31 13.91 -24.48
N SER A 60 -5.90 12.99 -25.25
CA SER A 60 -7.16 12.33 -24.86
C SER A 60 -7.02 11.43 -23.63
N LEU A 61 -5.82 11.00 -23.25
CA LEU A 61 -5.59 10.26 -22.02
C LEU A 61 -5.68 11.16 -20.79
N ILE A 62 -5.25 12.43 -20.93
CA ILE A 62 -5.34 13.45 -19.88
C ILE A 62 -6.76 14.03 -19.79
N TYR A 63 -7.44 14.21 -20.93
CA TYR A 63 -8.78 14.81 -21.01
C TYR A 63 -9.94 13.79 -21.06
N GLY A 64 -9.66 12.51 -21.34
CA GLY A 64 -10.66 11.44 -21.47
C GLY A 64 -10.77 10.55 -20.24
N MET A 65 -10.37 11.07 -19.07
CA MET A 65 -10.37 10.40 -17.77
C MET A 65 -11.79 10.19 -17.22
N ALA A 66 -12.64 9.43 -17.93
CA ALA A 66 -13.88 8.90 -17.39
C ALA A 66 -13.54 7.81 -16.35
N PHE A 67 -13.20 8.29 -15.15
CA PHE A 67 -12.64 7.55 -14.03
C PHE A 67 -13.48 6.31 -13.62
N GLY A 68 -14.80 6.40 -13.66
CA GLY A 68 -15.69 5.31 -13.21
C GLY A 68 -15.86 4.16 -14.21
N ALA A 69 -15.63 4.39 -15.50
CA ALA A 69 -16.04 3.43 -16.54
C ALA A 69 -15.16 2.17 -16.60
N GLY A 70 -13.86 2.26 -16.25
CA GLY A 70 -12.94 1.11 -16.31
C GLY A 70 -12.38 0.65 -14.96
N PHE A 71 -12.60 1.42 -13.88
CA PHE A 71 -12.08 1.05 -12.57
C PHE A 71 -12.73 -0.24 -12.03
N MET A 72 -14.05 -0.35 -12.13
CA MET A 72 -14.78 -1.55 -11.66
C MET A 72 -14.42 -2.78 -12.49
N ASP A 73 -14.11 -2.62 -13.77
CA ASP A 73 -13.63 -3.70 -14.62
C ASP A 73 -12.25 -4.19 -14.16
N ASN A 74 -11.32 -3.27 -13.88
CA ASN A 74 -10.00 -3.63 -13.34
C ASN A 74 -10.10 -4.38 -12.00
N LEU A 75 -11.00 -3.91 -11.12
CA LEU A 75 -11.31 -4.58 -9.85
C LEU A 75 -11.89 -5.97 -10.09
N ALA A 76 -12.83 -6.10 -11.03
CA ALA A 76 -13.43 -7.38 -11.41
C ALA A 76 -12.38 -8.36 -11.95
N ASP A 77 -11.49 -7.92 -12.84
CA ASP A 77 -10.45 -8.76 -13.44
C ASP A 77 -9.49 -9.29 -12.37
N ALA A 78 -9.01 -8.41 -11.48
CA ALA A 78 -8.15 -8.82 -10.37
C ALA A 78 -8.87 -9.77 -9.39
N TYR A 79 -10.15 -9.51 -9.09
CA TYR A 79 -10.97 -10.40 -8.26
C TYR A 79 -11.15 -11.78 -8.90
N ARG A 80 -11.45 -11.85 -10.21
CA ARG A 80 -11.58 -13.12 -10.95
C ARG A 80 -10.27 -13.92 -10.92
N PHE A 81 -9.13 -13.24 -11.09
CA PHE A 81 -7.84 -13.90 -10.98
C PHE A 81 -7.64 -14.52 -9.58
N LEU A 82 -7.87 -13.75 -8.50
CA LEU A 82 -7.76 -14.27 -7.14
C LEU A 82 -8.73 -15.43 -6.91
N MET A 83 -9.98 -15.26 -7.30
CA MET A 83 -11.04 -16.27 -7.18
C MET A 83 -10.62 -17.59 -7.82
N ALA A 84 -10.07 -17.54 -9.04
CA ALA A 84 -9.64 -18.72 -9.78
C ALA A 84 -8.37 -19.38 -9.22
N GLN A 85 -7.45 -18.59 -8.67
CA GLN A 85 -6.14 -19.10 -8.21
C GLN A 85 -6.13 -19.57 -6.76
N TYR A 86 -6.96 -18.98 -5.90
CA TYR A 86 -6.87 -19.17 -4.45
C TYR A 86 -7.35 -20.56 -4.02
N ASN A 87 -6.48 -21.25 -3.28
CA ASN A 87 -6.77 -22.50 -2.60
C ASN A 87 -6.71 -22.30 -1.08
N ASP A 88 -7.78 -22.69 -0.39
CA ASP A 88 -7.89 -22.62 1.07
C ASP A 88 -7.00 -23.65 1.79
N GLY A 89 -6.49 -24.66 1.07
CA GLY A 89 -5.75 -25.78 1.64
C GLY A 89 -6.62 -26.65 2.56
N ASP A 90 -5.96 -27.56 3.30
CA ASP A 90 -6.62 -28.40 4.31
C ASP A 90 -6.70 -27.71 5.69
N GLY A 91 -6.18 -26.48 5.80
CA GLY A 91 -6.20 -25.66 7.01
C GLY A 91 -5.40 -24.35 6.90
N PRO A 92 -5.36 -23.53 7.96
CA PRO A 92 -4.74 -22.19 7.94
C PRO A 92 -3.25 -22.16 7.55
N MET A 93 -2.52 -23.26 7.77
CA MET A 93 -1.10 -23.38 7.41
C MET A 93 -0.89 -23.78 5.94
N ASP A 94 -1.93 -24.26 5.27
CA ASP A 94 -1.90 -24.77 3.90
C ASP A 94 -2.60 -23.85 2.90
N ALA A 95 -3.17 -22.74 3.38
CA ALA A 95 -3.82 -21.72 2.55
C ALA A 95 -2.80 -20.89 1.76
N ASP A 96 -3.18 -20.51 0.55
CA ASP A 96 -2.39 -19.62 -0.30
C ASP A 96 -2.26 -18.22 0.30
N ARG A 97 -1.15 -17.52 -0.01
CA ARG A 97 -0.86 -16.18 0.49
C ARG A 97 -1.11 -15.12 -0.58
N ILE A 98 -1.97 -14.15 -0.29
CA ILE A 98 -2.32 -13.08 -1.22
C ILE A 98 -1.39 -11.86 -1.01
N TYR A 99 -0.67 -11.48 -2.05
CA TYR A 99 0.15 -10.27 -2.11
C TYR A 99 -0.49 -9.30 -3.12
N LEU A 100 -0.74 -8.07 -2.69
CA LEU A 100 -1.30 -7.04 -3.55
C LEU A 100 -0.32 -5.89 -3.70
N PHE A 101 -0.05 -5.47 -4.93
CA PHE A 101 0.79 -4.32 -5.23
C PHE A 101 0.08 -3.34 -6.15
N GLY A 102 0.27 -2.05 -5.91
CA GLY A 102 -0.22 -1.06 -6.86
C GLY A 102 0.39 0.31 -6.74
N PHE A 103 0.33 1.06 -7.83
CA PHE A 103 0.79 2.44 -7.90
C PHE A 103 -0.38 3.36 -8.24
N SER A 104 -0.47 4.54 -7.60
CA SER A 104 -1.43 5.58 -7.96
C SER A 104 -2.88 5.07 -7.85
N ARG A 105 -3.64 5.09 -8.94
CA ARG A 105 -4.99 4.50 -9.03
C ARG A 105 -4.98 2.98 -9.02
N GLY A 106 -3.88 2.35 -9.44
CA GLY A 106 -3.66 0.92 -9.25
C GLY A 106 -3.53 0.55 -7.77
N ALA A 107 -2.89 1.40 -6.96
CA ALA A 107 -2.88 1.27 -5.51
C ALA A 107 -4.30 1.35 -4.92
N TYR A 108 -5.11 2.29 -5.41
CA TYR A 108 -6.52 2.38 -5.03
C TYR A 108 -7.30 1.12 -5.44
N THR A 109 -7.03 0.57 -6.62
CA THR A 109 -7.65 -0.67 -7.13
C THR A 109 -7.36 -1.86 -6.23
N VAL A 110 -6.12 -2.07 -5.81
CA VAL A 110 -5.80 -3.18 -4.91
C VAL A 110 -6.35 -2.98 -3.50
N ARG A 111 -6.46 -1.74 -3.02
CA ARG A 111 -7.12 -1.44 -1.74
C ARG A 111 -8.63 -1.66 -1.81
N ALA A 112 -9.26 -1.32 -2.92
CA ALA A 112 -10.66 -1.64 -3.18
C ALA A 112 -10.90 -3.15 -3.33
N LEU A 113 -9.96 -3.89 -3.94
CA LEU A 113 -9.98 -5.34 -3.97
C LEU A 113 -9.95 -5.92 -2.56
N ALA A 114 -9.07 -5.40 -1.72
CA ALA A 114 -9.04 -5.76 -0.30
C ALA A 114 -10.36 -5.42 0.41
N GLY A 115 -10.96 -4.27 0.11
CA GLY A 115 -12.24 -3.85 0.70
C GLY A 115 -13.41 -4.74 0.27
N ALA A 116 -13.48 -5.11 -1.01
CA ALA A 116 -14.46 -6.06 -1.52
C ALA A 116 -14.31 -7.44 -0.86
N ILE A 117 -13.08 -7.93 -0.70
CA ILE A 117 -12.80 -9.19 0.02
C ILE A 117 -13.21 -9.08 1.50
N SER A 118 -12.96 -7.95 2.14
CA SER A 118 -13.40 -7.73 3.52
C SER A 118 -14.92 -7.85 3.64
N MET A 119 -15.67 -7.14 2.79
CA MET A 119 -17.13 -7.08 2.90
C MET A 119 -17.82 -8.37 2.46
N PHE A 120 -17.39 -8.93 1.33
CA PHE A 120 -18.10 -10.00 0.64
C PHE A 120 -17.37 -11.35 0.67
N GLY A 121 -16.15 -11.40 1.22
CA GLY A 121 -15.28 -12.56 1.09
C GLY A 121 -14.74 -12.73 -0.34
N LEU A 122 -14.02 -13.83 -0.56
CA LEU A 122 -13.61 -14.28 -1.89
C LEU A 122 -14.58 -15.34 -2.40
N LEU A 123 -15.18 -15.14 -3.57
CA LEU A 123 -16.07 -16.14 -4.18
C LEU A 123 -15.32 -17.45 -4.44
N CYS A 124 -16.05 -18.57 -4.38
CA CYS A 124 -15.53 -19.88 -4.77
C CYS A 124 -15.51 -20.02 -6.31
N PRO A 125 -14.47 -20.64 -6.92
CA PRO A 125 -14.39 -20.88 -8.37
C PRO A 125 -15.70 -21.43 -8.96
N GLY A 126 -16.12 -20.95 -10.13
CA GLY A 126 -17.38 -21.36 -10.79
C GLY A 126 -18.60 -20.47 -10.47
N ASN A 127 -18.44 -19.49 -9.57
CA ASN A 127 -19.48 -18.52 -9.21
C ASN A 127 -19.29 -17.14 -9.89
N GLU A 128 -18.63 -17.09 -11.05
CA GLU A 128 -18.24 -15.82 -11.69
C GLU A 128 -19.46 -14.97 -12.07
N GLY A 129 -20.61 -15.62 -12.28
CA GLY A 129 -21.90 -14.95 -12.51
C GLY A 129 -22.36 -14.06 -11.35
N HIS A 130 -21.86 -14.28 -10.13
CA HIS A 130 -22.18 -13.45 -8.96
C HIS A 130 -21.33 -12.17 -8.87
N LEU A 131 -20.17 -12.12 -9.55
CA LEU A 131 -19.24 -11.01 -9.44
C LEU A 131 -19.85 -9.65 -9.85
N PRO A 132 -20.63 -9.51 -10.95
CA PRO A 132 -21.28 -8.25 -11.28
C PRO A 132 -22.21 -7.74 -10.17
N TYR A 133 -22.95 -8.64 -9.51
CA TYR A 133 -23.85 -8.30 -8.41
C TYR A 133 -23.07 -7.86 -7.16
N LEU A 134 -22.00 -8.59 -6.82
CA LEU A 134 -21.11 -8.24 -5.71
C LEU A 134 -20.54 -6.83 -5.89
N LEU A 135 -20.00 -6.52 -7.08
CA LEU A 135 -19.42 -5.20 -7.36
C LEU A 135 -20.47 -4.10 -7.35
N GLN A 136 -21.68 -4.39 -7.83
CA GLN A 136 -22.81 -3.46 -7.75
C GLN A 136 -23.20 -3.20 -6.28
N MET A 137 -23.28 -4.23 -5.45
CA MET A 137 -23.53 -4.09 -4.00
C MET A 137 -22.42 -3.27 -3.35
N TYR A 138 -21.16 -3.62 -3.61
CA TYR A 138 -20.00 -2.90 -3.06
C TYR A 138 -20.02 -1.41 -3.40
N SER A 139 -20.29 -1.08 -4.68
CA SER A 139 -20.41 0.31 -5.11
C SER A 139 -21.61 1.01 -4.46
N THR A 140 -22.75 0.34 -4.32
CA THR A 140 -23.98 0.92 -3.77
C THR A 140 -23.83 1.20 -2.28
N GLU A 141 -23.32 0.23 -1.52
CA GLU A 141 -23.09 0.39 -0.09
C GLU A 141 -22.02 1.46 0.19
N SER A 142 -20.97 1.50 -0.62
CA SER A 142 -19.95 2.54 -0.52
C SER A 142 -20.54 3.94 -0.78
N LYS A 143 -21.37 4.10 -1.82
CA LYS A 143 -22.07 5.37 -2.10
C LYS A 143 -23.02 5.76 -0.97
N ALA A 144 -23.71 4.79 -0.35
CA ALA A 144 -24.58 5.04 0.79
C ALA A 144 -23.78 5.46 2.04
N ALA A 145 -22.59 4.90 2.24
CA ALA A 145 -21.72 5.23 3.37
C ALA A 145 -21.11 6.64 3.26
N TYR A 146 -20.77 7.09 2.05
CA TYR A 146 -20.07 8.37 1.82
C TYR A 146 -20.93 9.44 1.10
N GLY A 147 -22.24 9.20 0.94
CA GLY A 147 -23.15 10.11 0.28
C GLY A 147 -23.51 11.34 1.10
N ARG A 148 -23.83 12.46 0.43
CA ARG A 148 -24.16 13.77 1.06
C ARG A 148 -25.30 13.75 2.09
N ASP A 149 -26.17 12.74 2.06
CA ASP A 149 -27.29 12.60 2.99
C ASP A 149 -26.95 11.85 4.29
N ASN A 150 -25.70 11.44 4.50
CA ASN A 150 -25.26 10.73 5.71
C ASN A 150 -25.05 11.67 6.93
N ARG A 151 -26.03 12.54 7.21
CA ARG A 151 -26.11 13.46 8.38
C ARG A 151 -26.09 12.77 9.77
N HIS A 152 -25.95 11.44 9.83
CA HIS A 152 -26.12 10.64 11.04
C HIS A 152 -24.90 9.81 11.44
N GLY A 153 -23.71 10.04 10.85
CA GLY A 153 -22.48 9.39 11.31
C GLY A 153 -22.59 7.86 11.35
N ARG A 154 -23.23 7.26 10.33
CA ARG A 154 -23.30 5.80 10.23
C ARG A 154 -21.86 5.28 10.13
N ARG A 155 -21.42 4.64 11.21
CA ARG A 155 -20.15 3.94 11.32
C ARG A 155 -19.95 3.10 10.07
N LEU A 156 -18.79 3.23 9.43
CA LEU A 156 -18.34 2.40 8.31
C LEU A 156 -18.48 0.93 8.72
N GLN A 157 -19.56 0.28 8.31
CA GLN A 157 -19.90 -1.05 8.80
C GLN A 157 -20.57 -1.85 7.70
N GLU A 158 -20.25 -3.14 7.66
CA GLU A 158 -20.87 -4.14 6.80
C GLU A 158 -22.39 -4.13 7.00
N THR A 159 -23.16 -4.21 5.91
CA THR A 159 -24.60 -4.40 6.00
C THR A 159 -24.93 -5.86 6.31
N ALA A 160 -26.16 -6.11 6.80
CA ALA A 160 -26.67 -7.47 6.95
C ALA A 160 -26.69 -8.25 5.62
N GLU A 161 -26.90 -7.56 4.50
CA GLU A 161 -26.90 -8.15 3.16
C GLU A 161 -25.50 -8.56 2.72
N SER A 162 -24.49 -7.70 2.89
CA SER A 162 -23.09 -8.02 2.62
C SER A 162 -22.60 -9.21 3.45
N MET A 163 -22.93 -9.23 4.75
CA MET A 163 -22.61 -10.35 5.63
C MET A 163 -23.29 -11.65 5.17
N ALA A 164 -24.59 -11.61 4.86
CA ALA A 164 -25.32 -12.79 4.38
C ALA A 164 -24.76 -13.29 3.04
N PHE A 165 -24.40 -12.38 2.12
CA PHE A 165 -23.77 -12.74 0.85
C PHE A 165 -22.45 -13.47 1.10
N ARG A 166 -21.58 -12.91 1.96
CA ARG A 166 -20.29 -13.50 2.32
C ARG A 166 -20.44 -14.91 2.86
N GLU A 167 -21.34 -15.10 3.82
CA GLU A 167 -21.58 -16.41 4.45
C GLU A 167 -22.23 -17.44 3.50
N THR A 168 -22.89 -16.99 2.43
CA THR A 168 -23.60 -17.88 1.49
C THR A 168 -22.72 -18.31 0.32
N PHE A 169 -21.96 -17.38 -0.28
CA PHE A 169 -21.32 -17.59 -1.58
C PHE A 169 -19.79 -17.53 -1.55
N SER A 170 -19.21 -17.11 -0.43
CA SER A 170 -17.80 -16.77 -0.34
C SER A 170 -17.09 -17.49 0.81
N ARG A 171 -15.77 -17.43 0.75
CA ARG A 171 -14.83 -17.85 1.79
C ARG A 171 -14.14 -16.63 2.38
N GLN A 172 -13.89 -16.66 3.67
CA GLN A 172 -13.12 -15.61 4.33
C GLN A 172 -11.63 -15.88 4.13
N VAL A 173 -10.93 -14.91 3.54
CA VAL A 173 -9.50 -15.04 3.20
C VAL A 173 -8.74 -13.82 3.72
N PRO A 174 -7.58 -14.00 4.37
CA PRO A 174 -6.74 -12.89 4.75
C PRO A 174 -5.91 -12.40 3.57
N ILE A 175 -5.51 -11.14 3.61
CA ILE A 175 -4.54 -10.57 2.68
C ILE A 175 -3.20 -10.48 3.40
N HIS A 176 -2.21 -11.21 2.87
CA HIS A 176 -0.93 -11.40 3.53
C HIS A 176 -0.10 -10.12 3.53
N PHE A 177 -0.04 -9.43 2.38
CA PHE A 177 0.76 -8.21 2.19
C PHE A 177 0.08 -7.28 1.18
N VAL A 178 0.05 -5.99 1.49
CA VAL A 178 -0.36 -4.93 0.56
C VAL A 178 0.74 -3.89 0.46
N GLY A 179 1.36 -3.78 -0.72
CA GLY A 179 2.43 -2.83 -1.01
C GLY A 179 1.99 -1.78 -2.02
N VAL A 180 1.89 -0.52 -1.62
CA VAL A 180 1.40 0.55 -2.48
C VAL A 180 2.37 1.71 -2.61
N TRP A 181 2.48 2.26 -3.82
CA TRP A 181 3.17 3.52 -4.08
C TRP A 181 2.15 4.62 -4.34
N ASP A 182 2.26 5.67 -3.54
CA ASP A 182 1.59 6.95 -3.69
C ASP A 182 0.12 6.85 -4.09
N THR A 183 -0.67 6.15 -3.28
CA THR A 183 -2.11 6.02 -3.49
C THR A 183 -2.76 7.39 -3.63
N VAL A 184 -3.47 7.59 -4.73
CA VAL A 184 -4.31 8.79 -4.95
C VAL A 184 -5.77 8.37 -5.01
N SER A 185 -6.63 9.20 -4.41
CA SER A 185 -8.06 8.92 -4.34
C SER A 185 -8.73 8.88 -5.73
N SER A 186 -9.78 8.06 -5.82
CA SER A 186 -10.68 7.95 -6.97
C SER A 186 -11.51 9.22 -7.16
N VAL A 187 -10.95 10.23 -7.83
CA VAL A 187 -11.73 11.42 -8.20
C VAL A 187 -12.54 11.07 -9.45
N GLY A 188 -13.74 10.49 -9.25
CA GLY A 188 -14.79 10.54 -10.27
C GLY A 188 -15.01 12.02 -10.61
N TRP A 189 -14.74 12.37 -11.87
CA TRP A 189 -14.35 13.71 -12.25
C TRP A 189 -15.36 14.79 -11.79
N ILE A 190 -14.84 15.79 -11.09
CA ILE A 190 -15.46 17.03 -10.56
C ILE A 190 -16.68 16.86 -9.62
N TYR A 191 -17.60 15.91 -9.84
CA TYR A 191 -18.90 15.86 -9.16
C TYR A 191 -19.36 14.50 -8.59
N ASP A 192 -18.66 13.38 -8.85
CA ASP A 192 -19.03 12.04 -8.32
C ASP A 192 -17.81 11.32 -7.71
N PRO A 193 -17.26 11.80 -6.58
CA PRO A 193 -16.09 11.20 -5.97
C PRO A 193 -16.45 9.81 -5.43
N VAL A 194 -15.73 8.77 -5.89
CA VAL A 194 -16.00 7.39 -5.48
C VAL A 194 -15.06 7.06 -4.33
N LYS A 195 -15.56 7.08 -3.09
CA LYS A 195 -14.87 6.47 -1.93
C LYS A 195 -15.48 5.11 -1.66
N LEU A 196 -14.63 4.10 -1.59
CA LEU A 196 -15.03 2.72 -1.34
C LEU A 196 -14.80 2.35 0.11
N LEU A 197 -15.65 1.48 0.65
CA LEU A 197 -15.51 0.99 2.00
C LEU A 197 -14.23 0.17 2.16
N PHE A 198 -13.59 0.31 3.32
CA PHE A 198 -12.36 -0.39 3.72
C PHE A 198 -11.14 -0.12 2.81
N ASP A 199 -11.10 1.05 2.15
CA ASP A 199 -9.91 1.48 1.43
C ASP A 199 -8.81 1.95 2.41
N GLY A 200 -9.15 2.69 3.47
CA GLY A 200 -8.24 3.27 4.48
C GLY A 200 -7.96 2.43 5.73
N GLN A 201 -8.88 1.54 6.10
CA GLN A 201 -8.77 0.63 7.24
C GLN A 201 -9.40 -0.69 6.81
N ASN A 202 -8.62 -1.77 6.76
CA ASN A 202 -9.08 -3.02 6.18
C ASN A 202 -8.80 -4.17 7.15
N PRO A 203 -9.83 -4.87 7.68
CA PRO A 203 -9.65 -5.86 8.74
C PRO A 203 -9.08 -7.20 8.26
N VAL A 204 -9.06 -7.48 6.95
CA VAL A 204 -8.49 -8.71 6.39
C VAL A 204 -7.02 -8.55 6.00
N MET A 205 -6.50 -7.31 5.96
CA MET A 205 -5.10 -7.03 5.67
C MET A 205 -4.21 -7.32 6.87
N ARG A 206 -3.20 -8.19 6.74
CA ARG A 206 -2.21 -8.42 7.81
C ARG A 206 -1.09 -7.37 7.79
N LYS A 207 -0.46 -7.17 6.63
CA LYS A 207 0.69 -6.25 6.49
C LYS A 207 0.45 -5.23 5.38
N GLY A 208 0.68 -3.95 5.68
CA GLY A 208 0.58 -2.84 4.75
C GLY A 208 1.88 -2.04 4.67
N ARG A 209 2.35 -1.75 3.46
CA ARG A 209 3.47 -0.84 3.17
C ARG A 209 3.02 0.21 2.16
N HIS A 210 3.16 1.49 2.50
CA HIS A 210 2.80 2.61 1.64
C HIS A 210 3.99 3.56 1.49
N ALA A 211 4.52 3.68 0.29
CA ALA A 211 5.52 4.69 -0.05
C ALA A 211 4.81 5.97 -0.50
N VAL A 212 5.05 7.09 0.16
CA VAL A 212 4.33 8.37 -0.07
C VAL A 212 5.30 9.45 -0.55
N SER A 213 4.89 10.23 -1.54
CA SER A 213 5.66 11.36 -2.09
C SER A 213 5.51 12.63 -1.26
N VAL A 214 6.61 13.34 -1.01
CA VAL A 214 6.64 14.61 -0.27
C VAL A 214 6.31 15.81 -1.14
N ASP A 215 6.76 15.82 -2.40
CA ASP A 215 6.81 17.03 -3.23
C ASP A 215 5.66 17.14 -4.23
N GLU A 216 4.71 16.21 -4.24
CA GLU A 216 3.52 16.28 -5.11
C GLU A 216 2.58 17.43 -4.71
N ARG A 217 2.06 18.16 -5.71
CA ARG A 217 1.29 19.39 -5.51
C ARG A 217 0.04 19.54 -6.38
N ARG A 218 -0.19 18.61 -7.32
CA ARG A 218 -1.34 18.66 -8.21
C ARG A 218 -2.61 18.37 -7.41
N CYS A 219 -3.63 19.20 -7.58
CA CYS A 219 -4.88 19.10 -6.81
C CYS A 219 -5.62 17.76 -6.97
N PHE A 220 -5.43 17.06 -8.10
CA PHE A 220 -6.02 15.74 -8.36
C PHE A 220 -5.13 14.56 -7.91
N PHE A 221 -4.01 14.83 -7.24
CA PHE A 221 -3.07 13.84 -6.73
C PHE A 221 -2.93 13.95 -5.21
N GLN A 222 -4.03 14.23 -4.51
CA GLN A 222 -4.09 14.13 -3.05
C GLN A 222 -3.85 12.68 -2.63
N ASP A 223 -3.02 12.53 -1.59
CA ASP A 223 -2.77 11.23 -0.99
C ASP A 223 -4.05 10.63 -0.39
N ASN A 224 -4.02 9.30 -0.28
CA ASN A 224 -4.99 8.55 0.50
C ASN A 224 -4.17 7.71 1.49
N LEU A 225 -3.95 8.24 2.68
CA LEU A 225 -3.21 7.55 3.74
C LEU A 225 -4.08 6.44 4.36
N TRP A 226 -3.43 5.42 4.90
CA TRP A 226 -4.08 4.48 5.80
C TRP A 226 -4.30 5.09 7.18
N GLY A 227 -5.33 4.62 7.85
CA GLY A 227 -5.53 4.87 9.27
C GLY A 227 -4.56 4.06 10.14
N GLN A 228 -4.71 4.20 11.45
CA GLN A 228 -3.96 3.41 12.43
C GLN A 228 -4.23 1.90 12.28
N PRO A 229 -3.25 1.03 12.57
CA PRO A 229 -3.45 -0.41 12.59
C PRO A 229 -4.62 -0.83 13.50
N LEU A 230 -5.47 -1.72 13.02
CA LEU A 230 -6.61 -2.23 13.77
C LEU A 230 -6.17 -3.19 14.88
N THR A 231 -6.95 -3.24 15.95
CA THR A 231 -6.68 -4.15 17.07
C THR A 231 -7.02 -5.61 16.71
N PRO A 232 -6.52 -6.62 17.46
CA PRO A 232 -6.90 -8.02 17.26
C PRO A 232 -8.41 -8.28 17.34
N ALA A 233 -9.15 -7.49 18.12
CA ALA A 233 -10.61 -7.61 18.22
C ALA A 233 -11.32 -7.12 16.95
N GLU A 234 -10.70 -6.19 16.21
CA GLU A 234 -11.19 -5.63 14.96
C GLU A 234 -10.73 -6.44 13.73
N THR A 235 -9.87 -7.45 13.93
CA THR A 235 -9.30 -8.29 12.86
C THR A 235 -9.52 -9.80 13.12
N PRO A 236 -10.77 -10.24 13.36
CA PRO A 236 -11.07 -11.64 13.70
C PRO A 236 -10.62 -12.63 12.61
N VAL A 237 -10.62 -12.22 11.34
CA VAL A 237 -10.16 -13.05 10.21
C VAL A 237 -8.69 -13.41 10.36
N LEU A 238 -7.83 -12.48 10.80
CA LEU A 238 -6.41 -12.78 11.01
C LEU A 238 -6.22 -13.82 12.12
N ALA A 239 -7.03 -13.76 13.19
CA ALA A 239 -6.99 -14.74 14.26
C ALA A 239 -7.41 -16.15 13.82
N GLN A 240 -8.35 -16.23 12.86
CA GLN A 240 -8.83 -17.49 12.30
C GLN A 240 -7.83 -18.10 11.29
N CYS A 241 -7.20 -17.26 10.48
CA CYS A 241 -6.39 -17.70 9.35
C CYS A 241 -4.88 -17.80 9.64
N TYR A 242 -4.39 -17.29 10.78
CA TYR A 242 -2.99 -17.43 11.18
C TYR A 242 -2.82 -18.18 12.51
N ALA A 243 -1.91 -19.15 12.55
CA ALA A 243 -1.58 -19.87 13.79
C ALA A 243 -0.68 -19.05 14.72
N ASP A 244 0.26 -18.28 14.15
CA ASP A 244 1.23 -17.50 14.92
C ASP A 244 0.63 -16.19 15.42
N ALA A 245 0.75 -15.92 16.72
CA ALA A 245 0.16 -14.74 17.34
C ALA A 245 0.72 -13.40 16.81
N ALA A 246 1.95 -13.41 16.29
CA ALA A 246 2.55 -12.25 15.65
C ALA A 246 1.83 -11.89 14.34
N ASP A 247 1.42 -12.90 13.56
CA ASP A 247 0.72 -12.72 12.28
C ASP A 247 -0.78 -12.41 12.45
N ARG A 248 -1.29 -12.45 13.69
CA ARG A 248 -2.65 -12.03 14.04
C ARG A 248 -2.76 -10.52 14.31
N GLN A 249 -1.65 -9.80 14.28
CA GLN A 249 -1.62 -8.36 14.49
C GLN A 249 -1.35 -7.64 13.17
N GLN A 250 -2.07 -6.55 12.94
CA GLN A 250 -1.80 -5.72 11.77
C GLN A 250 -0.47 -4.97 11.92
N ASP A 251 0.29 -4.95 10.83
CA ASP A 251 1.54 -4.20 10.69
C ASP A 251 1.42 -3.26 9.48
N ILE A 252 1.14 -1.97 9.74
CA ILE A 252 0.99 -0.94 8.71
C ILE A 252 2.11 0.08 8.85
N VAL A 253 2.84 0.33 7.75
CA VAL A 253 3.90 1.33 7.68
C VAL A 253 3.69 2.25 6.47
N GLN A 254 3.72 3.56 6.72
CA GLN A 254 3.62 4.60 5.70
C GLN A 254 4.90 5.43 5.72
N ALA A 255 5.79 5.21 4.74
CA ALA A 255 7.09 5.83 4.66
C ALA A 255 7.12 6.93 3.59
N TRP A 256 7.66 8.10 3.93
CA TRP A 256 7.73 9.25 3.06
C TRP A 256 9.07 9.34 2.32
N PHE A 257 9.00 9.60 1.02
CA PHE A 257 10.12 9.65 0.08
C PHE A 257 10.17 11.01 -0.62
N ALA A 258 11.38 11.45 -0.96
CA ALA A 258 11.60 12.68 -1.73
C ALA A 258 11.05 12.55 -3.16
N GLY A 259 10.59 13.66 -3.72
CA GLY A 259 10.10 13.75 -5.09
C GLY A 259 8.58 13.76 -5.21
N VAL A 260 8.13 13.89 -6.45
CA VAL A 260 6.71 13.90 -6.83
C VAL A 260 6.15 12.48 -7.00
N HIS A 261 4.87 12.35 -7.34
CA HIS A 261 4.16 11.07 -7.50
C HIS A 261 4.96 9.96 -8.23
N SER A 262 5.55 10.30 -9.39
CA SER A 262 6.32 9.38 -10.23
C SER A 262 7.78 9.23 -9.83
N ASP A 263 8.30 10.10 -8.95
CA ASP A 263 9.59 9.89 -8.30
C ASP A 263 9.50 8.84 -7.19
N VAL A 264 8.30 8.47 -6.74
CA VAL A 264 8.08 7.39 -5.76
C VAL A 264 7.53 6.13 -6.43
N GLY A 265 6.58 6.27 -7.33
CA GLY A 265 5.97 5.14 -8.02
C GLY A 265 6.58 4.76 -9.37
N GLY A 266 7.57 5.50 -9.86
CA GLY A 266 8.17 5.30 -11.19
C GLY A 266 7.35 5.93 -12.32
N SER A 267 7.55 5.45 -13.55
CA SER A 267 6.95 5.98 -14.81
C SER A 267 7.68 7.14 -15.47
N TYR A 268 8.81 7.58 -14.92
CA TYR A 268 9.76 8.39 -15.69
C TYR A 268 10.61 7.52 -16.60
N SER A 269 11.22 8.16 -17.60
CA SER A 269 12.17 7.48 -18.48
C SER A 269 13.28 6.82 -17.67
N GLN A 270 13.88 5.77 -18.22
CA GLN A 270 14.96 5.05 -17.55
C GLN A 270 16.09 5.98 -17.07
N SER A 271 16.49 6.94 -17.90
CA SER A 271 17.51 7.96 -17.61
C SER A 271 17.17 8.88 -16.44
N GLU A 272 15.90 8.92 -16.05
CA GLU A 272 15.37 9.81 -15.02
C GLU A 272 14.83 9.03 -13.80
N SER A 273 14.74 7.70 -13.88
CA SER A 273 14.01 6.88 -12.91
C SER A 273 14.73 6.61 -11.58
N ALA A 274 15.93 7.16 -11.38
CA ALA A 274 16.75 6.94 -10.19
C ALA A 274 16.03 7.27 -8.86
N PRO A 275 15.27 8.37 -8.72
CA PRO A 275 14.56 8.68 -7.48
C PRO A 275 13.59 7.58 -7.02
N ALA A 276 12.92 6.91 -7.97
CA ALA A 276 11.93 5.87 -7.68
C ALA A 276 12.56 4.56 -7.18
N MET A 277 13.87 4.38 -7.28
CA MET A 277 14.54 3.13 -6.95
C MET A 277 14.66 2.88 -5.45
N ASP A 278 14.70 3.94 -4.63
CA ASP A 278 14.70 3.78 -3.18
C ASP A 278 13.36 3.23 -2.68
N ALA A 279 12.25 3.76 -3.21
CA ALA A 279 10.91 3.28 -2.88
C ALA A 279 10.64 1.87 -3.43
N LEU A 280 11.18 1.52 -4.60
CA LEU A 280 11.12 0.16 -5.15
C LEU A 280 11.90 -0.83 -4.27
N ARG A 281 13.13 -0.47 -3.89
CA ARG A 281 13.99 -1.32 -3.05
C ARG A 281 13.34 -1.58 -1.70
N TRP A 282 12.90 -0.53 -1.01
CA TRP A 282 12.21 -0.65 0.27
C TRP A 282 11.01 -1.59 0.19
N MET A 283 10.13 -1.40 -0.81
CA MET A 283 8.94 -2.24 -0.99
C MET A 283 9.31 -3.71 -1.24
N LEU A 284 10.27 -3.97 -2.13
CA LEU A 284 10.70 -5.32 -2.47
C LEU A 284 11.33 -6.02 -1.25
N ASP A 285 12.21 -5.34 -0.52
CA ASP A 285 12.88 -5.89 0.65
C ASP A 285 11.87 -6.24 1.75
N GLU A 286 10.87 -5.37 1.99
CA GLU A 286 9.77 -5.63 2.94
C GLU A 286 8.91 -6.83 2.53
N ALA A 287 8.59 -6.96 1.25
CA ALA A 287 7.79 -8.07 0.75
C ALA A 287 8.57 -9.41 0.76
N VAL A 288 9.86 -9.38 0.42
CA VAL A 288 10.74 -10.57 0.43
C VAL A 288 11.01 -11.05 1.85
N ALA A 289 11.23 -10.12 2.79
CA ALA A 289 11.30 -10.43 4.22
C ALA A 289 10.03 -11.11 4.75
N ASP A 290 8.92 -10.92 4.03
CA ASP A 290 7.61 -11.47 4.31
C ASP A 290 7.20 -12.62 3.36
N GLY A 291 8.19 -13.23 2.69
CA GLY A 291 8.00 -14.48 1.94
C GLY A 291 7.67 -14.31 0.45
N LEU A 292 7.68 -13.10 -0.11
CA LEU A 292 7.64 -12.91 -1.56
C LEU A 292 8.89 -13.54 -2.20
N ILE A 293 8.72 -14.29 -3.28
CA ILE A 293 9.81 -15.00 -3.94
C ILE A 293 10.37 -14.12 -5.08
N GLN A 294 11.60 -13.64 -4.92
CA GLN A 294 12.28 -12.86 -5.94
C GLN A 294 13.09 -13.72 -6.91
N ASN A 295 13.41 -13.16 -8.07
CA ASN A 295 14.40 -13.65 -9.01
C ASN A 295 15.67 -12.80 -8.86
N ASP A 296 16.71 -13.35 -8.24
CA ASP A 296 17.94 -12.62 -7.91
C ASP A 296 18.64 -12.02 -9.13
N GLU A 297 18.70 -12.76 -10.24
CA GLU A 297 19.32 -12.29 -11.48
C GLU A 297 18.60 -11.06 -12.03
N LYS A 298 17.26 -11.14 -12.19
CA LYS A 298 16.45 -10.01 -12.64
C LYS A 298 16.55 -8.83 -11.66
N ARG A 299 16.53 -9.09 -10.35
CA ARG A 299 16.70 -8.07 -9.32
C ARG A 299 18.00 -7.29 -9.53
N THR A 300 19.14 -7.97 -9.68
CA THR A 300 20.43 -7.29 -9.87
C THR A 300 20.45 -6.43 -11.15
N VAL A 301 19.78 -6.86 -12.23
CA VAL A 301 19.65 -6.07 -13.45
C VAL A 301 18.77 -4.83 -13.25
N ILE A 302 17.60 -4.98 -12.61
CA ILE A 302 16.67 -3.87 -12.34
C ILE A 302 17.30 -2.81 -11.44
N PHE A 303 18.13 -3.20 -10.47
CA PHE A 303 18.81 -2.24 -9.59
C PHE A 303 20.16 -1.75 -10.12
N GLY A 304 20.58 -2.19 -11.31
CA GLY A 304 21.87 -1.81 -11.90
C GLY A 304 23.07 -2.31 -11.11
N GLU A 305 22.93 -3.40 -10.36
CA GLU A 305 23.99 -4.01 -9.54
C GLU A 305 24.91 -4.91 -10.38
N THR A 306 24.51 -5.24 -11.61
CA THR A 306 25.31 -6.02 -12.55
C THR A 306 25.25 -5.45 -13.98
N ASP A 307 26.36 -5.61 -14.69
CA ASP A 307 26.42 -5.36 -16.14
C ASP A 307 25.94 -6.55 -16.96
N ALA A 308 25.71 -7.71 -16.33
CA ALA A 308 25.21 -8.91 -16.98
C ALA A 308 23.95 -8.57 -17.79
N ALA A 309 24.04 -8.78 -19.10
CA ALA A 309 22.95 -8.49 -20.00
C ALA A 309 21.96 -9.66 -19.98
N LEU A 310 20.81 -9.48 -19.35
CA LEU A 310 19.62 -10.27 -19.67
C LEU A 310 19.04 -9.70 -20.98
N PRO A 311 19.07 -10.46 -22.10
CA PRO A 311 18.56 -9.97 -23.38
C PRO A 311 17.12 -9.47 -23.25
N GLY A 312 16.85 -8.24 -23.70
CA GLY A 312 15.54 -7.60 -23.62
C GLY A 312 15.20 -6.93 -22.29
N LEU A 313 15.87 -7.25 -21.17
CA LEU A 313 15.61 -6.60 -19.86
C LEU A 313 16.62 -5.48 -19.55
N SER A 314 17.84 -5.67 -20.02
CA SER A 314 18.99 -4.77 -19.80
C SER A 314 18.76 -3.39 -20.38
N ASP A 315 18.04 -3.32 -21.51
CA ASP A 315 17.72 -2.09 -22.22
C ASP A 315 16.46 -1.40 -21.69
N LEU A 316 15.65 -2.11 -20.89
CA LEU A 316 14.35 -1.61 -20.43
C LEU A 316 14.36 -1.04 -19.01
N ASN A 317 15.33 -1.39 -18.16
CA ASN A 317 15.17 -1.15 -16.72
C ASN A 317 16.44 -0.90 -15.87
N LYS A 318 17.61 -0.59 -16.46
CA LYS A 318 18.77 -0.12 -15.66
C LYS A 318 18.59 1.36 -15.26
N PRO A 319 18.32 1.72 -14.01
CA PRO A 319 18.15 3.12 -13.62
C PRO A 319 19.44 3.92 -13.88
N ALA A 320 19.29 5.22 -14.17
CA ALA A 320 20.44 6.12 -14.25
C ALA A 320 21.25 6.16 -12.94
N LEU A 321 22.52 6.53 -13.06
CA LEU A 321 23.42 6.72 -11.93
C LEU A 321 22.88 7.79 -10.96
N PRO A 322 23.21 7.70 -9.65
CA PRO A 322 22.81 8.68 -8.65
C PRO A 322 23.23 10.10 -9.06
N GLY A 323 22.30 11.05 -9.08
CA GLY A 323 22.57 12.46 -9.43
C GLY A 323 21.48 13.16 -10.24
N VAL A 324 20.46 12.43 -10.70
CA VAL A 324 19.29 13.02 -11.37
C VAL A 324 18.49 13.90 -10.40
N CYS A 325 18.07 15.08 -10.87
CA CYS A 325 17.20 16.00 -10.14
C CYS A 325 15.81 15.41 -9.92
N LEU A 326 15.15 15.77 -8.81
CA LEU A 326 13.72 15.49 -8.62
C LEU A 326 12.91 16.23 -9.68
N HIS A 327 11.76 15.65 -10.03
CA HIS A 327 10.93 16.19 -11.10
C HIS A 327 9.93 17.22 -10.58
N GLU A 328 9.51 18.13 -11.46
CA GLU A 328 8.39 19.03 -11.23
C GLU A 328 7.17 18.50 -12.01
N SER A 329 6.22 17.87 -11.31
CA SER A 329 5.02 17.30 -11.93
C SER A 329 3.99 18.38 -12.31
N LEU A 330 3.94 19.50 -11.60
CA LEU A 330 3.02 20.61 -11.85
C LEU A 330 3.55 21.54 -12.97
N ASN A 331 3.52 21.02 -14.19
CA ASN A 331 3.83 21.80 -15.37
C ASN A 331 2.62 22.62 -15.89
N TRP A 332 2.83 23.41 -16.94
CA TRP A 332 1.83 24.29 -17.53
C TRP A 332 0.52 23.59 -17.95
N LYS A 333 0.53 22.27 -18.21
CA LYS A 333 -0.67 21.50 -18.58
C LYS A 333 -1.59 21.26 -17.39
N TRP A 334 -1.04 21.19 -16.18
CA TRP A 334 -1.80 20.98 -14.95
C TRP A 334 -2.31 22.29 -14.35
N LYS A 335 -1.64 23.43 -14.59
CA LYS A 335 -2.05 24.73 -14.04
C LYS A 335 -3.51 25.13 -14.31
N PRO A 336 -4.11 24.89 -15.51
CA PRO A 336 -5.52 25.19 -15.72
C PRO A 336 -6.46 24.34 -14.87
N LEU A 337 -6.06 23.11 -14.52
CA LEU A 337 -6.87 22.20 -13.70
C LEU A 337 -6.95 22.64 -12.24
N GLU A 338 -5.92 23.34 -11.74
CA GLU A 338 -5.91 23.93 -10.39
C GLU A 338 -7.00 25.01 -10.21
N TRP A 339 -7.48 25.63 -11.30
CA TRP A 339 -8.54 26.62 -11.23
C TRP A 339 -9.94 26.03 -11.08
N PHE A 340 -10.11 24.72 -11.28
CA PHE A 340 -11.42 24.09 -11.18
C PHE A 340 -11.68 23.64 -9.73
N PRO A 341 -12.89 23.89 -9.20
CA PRO A 341 -13.28 23.31 -7.92
C PRO A 341 -13.27 21.79 -8.03
N HIS A 342 -12.79 21.12 -7.00
CA HIS A 342 -12.72 19.67 -6.93
C HIS A 342 -13.17 19.19 -5.56
N THR A 343 -13.74 17.99 -5.53
CA THR A 343 -14.18 17.37 -4.27
C THR A 343 -13.10 16.42 -3.78
N TYR A 344 -12.76 16.51 -2.50
CA TYR A 344 -11.95 15.51 -1.79
C TYR A 344 -12.74 14.91 -0.62
N PHE A 345 -12.23 13.86 -0.01
CA PHE A 345 -12.78 13.33 1.22
C PHE A 345 -11.85 13.67 2.38
N ASP A 346 -12.38 14.25 3.45
CA ASP A 346 -11.59 14.45 4.67
C ASP A 346 -11.36 13.13 5.43
N ASP A 347 -10.66 13.22 6.55
CA ASP A 347 -10.35 12.08 7.44
C ASP A 347 -11.59 11.38 7.98
N LYS A 348 -12.73 12.09 8.04
CA LYS A 348 -14.03 11.52 8.46
C LYS A 348 -14.75 10.83 7.31
N GLY A 349 -14.25 11.00 6.08
CA GLY A 349 -14.87 10.50 4.86
C GLY A 349 -16.01 11.38 4.36
N ASP A 350 -16.09 12.62 4.81
CA ASP A 350 -17.07 13.58 4.30
C ASP A 350 -16.54 14.24 3.02
N PRO A 351 -17.36 14.35 1.95
CA PRO A 351 -16.95 15.01 0.73
C PRO A 351 -16.87 16.54 0.94
N GLN A 352 -15.67 17.08 0.82
CA GLN A 352 -15.36 18.50 0.95
C GLN A 352 -15.10 19.12 -0.42
N LEU A 353 -15.77 20.23 -0.71
CA LEU A 353 -15.49 21.02 -1.92
C LEU A 353 -14.29 21.92 -1.65
N GLN A 354 -13.17 21.67 -2.33
CA GLN A 354 -12.01 22.54 -2.31
C GLN A 354 -11.96 23.36 -3.59
N TRP A 355 -11.66 24.64 -3.43
CA TRP A 355 -11.31 25.49 -4.55
C TRP A 355 -10.19 26.43 -4.12
N SER A 356 -9.06 26.32 -4.80
CA SER A 356 -7.97 27.26 -4.62
C SER A 356 -7.12 27.29 -5.89
N PRO A 357 -6.84 28.49 -6.44
CA PRO A 357 -6.09 28.65 -7.69
C PRO A 357 -4.58 28.42 -7.52
N TRP A 358 -4.15 28.00 -6.32
CA TRP A 358 -2.75 27.78 -5.97
C TRP A 358 -2.51 26.29 -5.67
N PRO A 359 -1.34 25.75 -6.04
CA PRO A 359 -1.01 24.36 -5.72
C PRO A 359 -0.86 24.17 -4.21
N HIS A 360 -1.38 23.06 -3.68
CA HIS A 360 -1.24 22.70 -2.26
C HIS A 360 -0.20 21.61 -2.13
N ARG A 361 0.67 21.75 -1.14
CA ARG A 361 1.54 20.66 -0.72
C ARG A 361 0.75 19.70 0.15
N ARG A 362 1.21 18.47 0.19
CA ARG A 362 0.66 17.44 1.09
C ARG A 362 0.91 17.82 2.53
N GLU A 363 -0.08 17.52 3.36
CA GLU A 363 0.04 17.58 4.80
C GLU A 363 0.76 16.30 5.26
N ILE A 364 1.91 16.48 5.91
CA ILE A 364 2.70 15.37 6.44
C ILE A 364 2.36 15.25 7.92
N PRO A 365 1.83 14.10 8.39
CA PRO A 365 1.57 13.89 9.82
C PRO A 365 2.83 14.13 10.66
N ASN A 366 2.66 14.67 11.88
CA ASN A 366 3.81 14.95 12.75
C ASN A 366 4.59 13.68 13.12
N ASP A 367 3.92 12.53 13.20
CA ASP A 367 4.51 11.21 13.46
C ASP A 367 4.88 10.44 12.19
N ALA A 368 4.91 11.12 11.04
CA ALA A 368 5.23 10.50 9.76
C ALA A 368 6.62 9.86 9.76
N LEU A 369 6.68 8.62 9.25
CA LEU A 369 7.94 7.93 9.06
C LEU A 369 8.67 8.47 7.83
N ILE A 370 9.84 9.07 8.04
CA ILE A 370 10.71 9.55 6.97
C ILE A 370 11.68 8.45 6.55
N HIS A 371 11.70 8.10 5.26
CA HIS A 371 12.63 7.10 4.76
C HIS A 371 14.09 7.63 4.80
N PRO A 372 15.11 6.79 5.11
CA PRO A 372 16.51 7.22 5.14
C PRO A 372 17.01 7.93 3.88
N SER A 373 16.48 7.59 2.70
CA SER A 373 16.85 8.29 1.45
C SER A 373 16.40 9.75 1.42
N LEU A 374 15.21 10.05 1.95
CA LEU A 374 14.72 11.42 2.10
C LEU A 374 15.58 12.18 3.11
N TRP A 375 15.91 11.57 4.25
CA TRP A 375 16.81 12.18 5.24
C TRP A 375 18.21 12.47 4.68
N LYS A 376 18.78 11.50 3.96
CA LYS A 376 20.06 11.69 3.26
C LYS A 376 19.98 12.87 2.30
N ARG A 377 18.86 13.04 1.59
CA ARG A 377 18.69 14.18 0.69
C ARG A 377 18.60 15.51 1.45
N LEU A 378 17.78 15.61 2.49
CA LEU A 378 17.66 16.80 3.34
C LEU A 378 19.01 17.28 3.90
N THR A 379 19.93 16.34 4.17
CA THR A 379 21.25 16.63 4.75
C THR A 379 22.37 16.83 3.72
N THR A 380 22.21 16.35 2.49
CA THR A 380 23.26 16.43 1.45
C THR A 380 22.96 17.43 0.34
N ASP A 381 21.69 17.74 0.09
CA ASP A 381 21.24 18.70 -0.92
C ASP A 381 20.72 19.96 -0.21
N ALA A 382 21.56 20.99 -0.09
CA ALA A 382 21.20 22.23 0.60
C ALA A 382 20.01 22.96 -0.04
N ASN A 383 19.70 22.68 -1.32
CA ASN A 383 18.57 23.27 -2.04
C ASN A 383 17.25 22.51 -1.81
N TYR A 384 17.31 21.32 -1.22
CA TYR A 384 16.13 20.51 -0.96
C TYR A 384 15.58 20.76 0.45
N GLN A 385 14.69 21.75 0.56
CA GLN A 385 14.03 22.14 1.82
C GLN A 385 12.51 22.17 1.62
N PRO A 386 11.83 21.00 1.62
CA PRO A 386 10.39 20.94 1.44
C PRO A 386 9.69 21.65 2.62
N PRO A 387 8.90 22.71 2.38
CA PRO A 387 8.34 23.53 3.45
C PRO A 387 7.18 22.86 4.20
N ASN A 388 6.67 21.74 3.68
CA ASN A 388 5.67 20.89 4.34
C ASN A 388 6.27 19.84 5.29
N LEU A 389 7.60 19.82 5.44
CA LEU A 389 8.29 18.93 6.36
C LEU A 389 8.82 19.71 7.55
N ASN A 390 8.15 19.59 8.71
CA ASN A 390 8.65 20.18 9.95
C ASN A 390 9.84 19.34 10.46
N GLN A 391 11.04 19.92 10.45
CA GLN A 391 12.29 19.20 10.80
C GLN A 391 12.34 18.65 12.24
N HIS A 392 11.41 19.07 13.12
CA HIS A 392 11.48 18.80 14.56
C HIS A 392 10.76 17.53 15.04
N ASP A 393 9.93 16.89 14.22
CA ASP A 393 9.08 15.75 14.65
C ASP A 393 9.41 14.42 13.94
N THR A 394 10.48 14.38 13.15
CA THR A 394 10.80 13.22 12.31
C THR A 394 11.73 12.22 13.00
N VAL A 395 11.39 10.94 12.96
CA VAL A 395 12.22 9.84 13.49
C VAL A 395 13.15 9.33 12.37
N PRO A 396 14.48 9.55 12.41
CA PRO A 396 15.39 9.06 11.39
C PRO A 396 15.70 7.57 11.60
N TYR A 397 16.13 6.86 10.55
CA TYR A 397 16.59 5.46 10.60
C TYR A 397 18.03 5.31 10.07
N GLU A 398 18.82 4.43 10.72
CA GLU A 398 20.06 3.85 10.18
C GLU A 398 19.75 2.88 9.02
N ALA A 399 20.77 2.58 8.20
CA ALA A 399 20.69 1.57 7.13
C ALA A 399 20.35 0.15 7.63
N SER A 400 20.47 -0.10 8.94
CA SER A 400 20.05 -1.33 9.63
C SER A 400 18.56 -1.36 9.96
N GLY A 401 17.83 -0.27 9.70
CA GLY A 401 16.48 -0.08 10.19
C GLY A 401 16.42 0.05 11.72
N THR A 402 17.40 0.73 12.33
CA THR A 402 17.34 1.20 13.72
C THR A 402 17.13 2.71 13.74
N PRO A 403 16.21 3.31 14.52
CA PRO A 403 16.08 4.76 14.52
C PRO A 403 17.27 5.49 15.16
N LEU A 404 17.77 6.53 14.49
CA LEU A 404 18.77 7.46 15.04
C LEU A 404 18.06 8.54 15.87
N LEU A 405 17.77 8.25 17.14
CA LEU A 405 17.15 9.24 18.02
C LEU A 405 18.19 10.26 18.53
N HIS A 406 17.91 11.56 18.39
CA HIS A 406 18.59 12.61 19.14
C HIS A 406 18.46 12.33 20.66
N PRO A 407 19.46 12.59 21.52
CA PRO A 407 19.44 12.20 22.94
C PRO A 407 18.21 12.66 23.72
N GLU A 408 17.69 13.85 23.42
CA GLU A 408 16.48 14.41 24.04
C GLU A 408 15.20 13.71 23.57
N VAL A 409 15.14 13.30 22.29
CA VAL A 409 14.02 12.54 21.71
C VAL A 409 14.03 11.09 22.24
N ARG A 410 15.22 10.53 22.48
CA ARG A 410 15.40 9.21 23.12
C ARG A 410 14.80 9.18 24.54
N ALA A 411 14.96 10.25 25.30
CA ALA A 411 14.41 10.37 26.65
C ALA A 411 12.87 10.45 26.64
N LYS A 412 12.29 11.19 25.69
CA LYS A 412 10.83 11.24 25.49
C LYS A 412 10.24 9.91 25.02
N VAL A 413 10.88 9.26 24.05
CA VAL A 413 10.45 7.95 23.54
C VAL A 413 10.43 6.87 24.64
N GLN A 414 11.39 6.91 25.56
CA GLN A 414 11.45 6.02 26.73
C GLN A 414 10.41 6.35 27.81
N ALA A 415 10.05 7.63 27.96
CA ALA A 415 9.05 8.06 28.94
C ALA A 415 7.60 7.81 28.47
N GLU A 416 7.35 7.90 27.16
CA GLU A 416 5.99 7.90 26.58
C GLU A 416 5.64 6.58 25.87
N GLY A 417 6.57 5.63 25.75
CA GLY A 417 6.28 4.24 25.35
C GLY A 417 6.06 4.01 23.85
N PHE A 418 6.65 4.82 22.97
CA PHE A 418 6.52 4.65 21.52
C PHE A 418 7.12 3.33 21.03
N ARG A 419 6.39 2.64 20.13
CA ARG A 419 6.87 1.42 19.47
C ARG A 419 7.72 1.76 18.25
N VAL A 420 8.97 1.34 18.30
CA VAL A 420 9.98 1.49 17.24
C VAL A 420 9.95 0.28 16.31
N TYR A 421 9.86 0.51 15.00
CA TYR A 421 10.01 -0.54 13.97
C TYR A 421 11.46 -1.06 13.93
N ARG A 422 11.63 -2.37 13.68
CA ARG A 422 12.92 -3.07 13.56
C ARG A 422 12.83 -4.08 12.42
N PRO A 423 13.46 -3.86 11.26
CA PRO A 423 13.54 -4.89 10.25
C PRO A 423 14.49 -6.00 10.72
N GLY A 424 14.09 -7.26 10.50
CA GLY A 424 15.00 -8.39 10.57
C GLY A 424 15.27 -9.03 11.93
N GLN A 425 14.48 -8.81 13.00
CA GLN A 425 14.49 -9.78 14.11
C GLN A 425 13.78 -11.07 13.70
N VAL A 426 14.51 -11.92 12.98
CA VAL A 426 14.35 -13.36 13.08
C VAL A 426 14.62 -13.72 14.53
N ALA A 427 13.57 -13.77 15.34
CA ALA A 427 13.66 -14.42 16.63
C ALA A 427 13.75 -15.92 16.38
N LYS A 428 14.99 -16.43 16.22
CA LYS A 428 15.28 -17.79 16.64
C LYS A 428 14.75 -17.92 18.07
N SER A 429 13.83 -18.86 18.24
CA SER A 429 13.34 -19.40 19.50
C SER A 429 14.26 -19.16 20.70
N ASN A 430 13.72 -18.61 21.78
CA ASN A 430 14.09 -18.98 23.15
C ASN A 430 12.96 -18.58 24.12
N ALA A 431 11.79 -19.20 23.93
CA ALA A 431 10.64 -19.09 24.83
C ALA A 431 10.80 -19.85 26.17
N VAL A 432 11.98 -20.42 26.49
CA VAL A 432 12.17 -21.27 27.68
C VAL A 432 12.98 -20.61 28.81
N ALA A 433 13.68 -19.49 28.57
CA ALA A 433 14.57 -18.90 29.57
C ALA A 433 13.97 -17.77 30.43
N GLN A 434 12.83 -17.16 30.03
CA GLN A 434 12.22 -16.05 30.78
C GLN A 434 11.09 -16.48 31.73
N MET A 435 10.38 -17.60 31.46
CA MET A 435 9.36 -18.11 32.39
C MET A 435 9.97 -18.76 33.65
N SER A 436 11.20 -19.26 33.57
CA SER A 436 11.90 -19.93 34.69
C SER A 436 12.46 -18.96 35.73
N ARG A 437 12.72 -17.69 35.38
CA ARG A 437 13.16 -16.65 36.35
C ARG A 437 11.99 -15.97 37.06
N ALA A 438 10.86 -15.76 36.38
CA ALA A 438 9.66 -15.17 37.01
C ALA A 438 9.02 -16.13 38.02
N ALA A 439 9.00 -17.44 37.74
CA ALA A 439 8.48 -18.45 38.66
C ALA A 439 9.35 -18.61 39.92
N ALA A 440 10.68 -18.51 39.81
CA ALA A 440 11.59 -18.63 40.95
C ALA A 440 11.52 -17.43 41.93
N VAL A 441 11.27 -16.22 41.41
CA VAL A 441 11.15 -15.01 42.25
C VAL A 441 9.80 -14.96 42.97
N LEU A 442 8.71 -15.40 42.32
CA LEU A 442 7.38 -15.47 42.94
C LEU A 442 7.27 -16.58 44.01
N PHE A 443 7.96 -17.71 43.84
CA PHE A 443 8.01 -18.77 44.87
C PHE A 443 8.87 -18.37 46.10
N GLY A 444 9.96 -17.61 45.91
CA GLY A 444 10.82 -17.15 47.00
C GLY A 444 10.19 -16.07 47.89
N LEU A 445 9.42 -15.15 47.29
CA LEU A 445 8.70 -14.10 48.03
C LEU A 445 7.47 -14.65 48.78
N GLY A 446 6.79 -15.67 48.24
CA GLY A 446 5.67 -16.34 48.90
C GLY A 446 6.04 -17.11 50.17
N LEU A 447 7.20 -17.79 50.19
CA LEU A 447 7.64 -18.58 51.35
C LEU A 447 8.08 -17.68 52.53
N THR A 448 8.65 -16.52 52.25
CA THR A 448 9.17 -15.60 53.27
C THR A 448 8.05 -14.87 54.02
N LEU A 449 6.90 -14.66 53.37
CA LEU A 449 5.70 -14.08 53.98
C LEU A 449 4.88 -15.08 54.79
N LEU A 450 4.95 -16.39 54.46
CA LEU A 450 4.21 -17.42 55.20
C LEU A 450 4.90 -17.85 56.51
N MET A 451 6.23 -17.73 56.61
CA MET A 451 6.97 -18.08 57.84
C MET A 451 7.02 -16.97 58.90
N ARG A 452 6.62 -15.73 58.58
CA ARG A 452 6.53 -14.62 59.56
C ARG A 452 5.18 -14.48 60.26
N ARG A 453 4.21 -15.36 59.98
CA ARG A 453 2.85 -15.31 60.56
C ARG A 453 2.52 -16.49 61.50
N LYS A 454 3.50 -17.34 61.81
CA LYS A 454 3.43 -18.34 62.88
C LYS A 454 4.71 -18.25 63.72
N GLY A 455 4.73 -17.32 64.66
CA GLY A 455 5.73 -17.12 65.69
C GLY A 455 5.10 -16.33 66.82
#